data_AF-A0A7Y3EN58-F1
#
_entry.id   AF-A0A7Y3EN58-F1
#
_cell.length_a   1.000
_cell.length_b   1.000
_cell.length_c   1.000
_cell.angle_alpha   90.00
_cell.angle_beta   90.00
_cell.angle_gamma   90.00
#
_symmetry.space_group_name_H-M   'P 1'
#
loop_
_entity.id
_entity.type
_entity.pdbx_description
1 polymer ?
#
loop_
_entity_poly.entity_id
_entity_poly.type
_entity_poly.pdbx_seq_one_letter_code
_entity_poly.pdbx_strand_id
1 'polypeptide(L)' 'MEKGYVHVLTGDGKGKTTSAIGISIRAAGSGLKVFFSQFLKKGEFSEIKAFKRFPDQIKLEQFGLGRFTELNPTADDI' A
#
# COMPACT_ATOMS: atom_id res chain seq x y z
N MET A 1 -7.01 24.17 -5.95
CA MET A 1 -6.44 22.89 -5.49
C MET A 1 -5.33 23.21 -4.51
N GLU A 2 -5.33 22.57 -3.34
CA GLU A 2 -4.19 22.66 -2.42
C GLU A 2 -2.97 21.93 -2.98
N LYS A 3 -1.78 22.30 -2.51
CA LYS A 3 -0.51 21.75 -2.97
C LYS A 3 -0.36 20.29 -2.52
N GLY A 4 -0.12 19.38 -3.47
CA GLY A 4 0.23 17.99 -3.17
C GLY A 4 1.72 17.82 -2.80
N TYR A 5 2.02 16.83 -1.98
CA TYR A 5 3.38 16.47 -1.55
C TYR A 5 3.68 14.99 -1.83
N VAL A 6 4.96 14.67 -2.02
CA VAL A 6 5.45 13.30 -2.21
C VAL A 6 6.35 12.92 -1.04
N HIS A 7 6.04 11.81 -0.39
CA HIS A 7 6.85 11.25 0.71
C HIS A 7 7.55 9.98 0.23
N VAL A 8 8.89 9.96 0.30
CA VAL A 8 9.69 8.77 -0.01
C VAL A 8 10.19 8.16 1.30
N LEU A 9 9.63 7.00 1.66
CA LEU A 9 10.05 6.24 2.84
C LEU A 9 11.07 5.17 2.42
N THR A 10 12.36 5.43 2.67
CA THR A 10 13.49 4.58 2.23
C THR A 10 14.44 4.22 3.39
N GLY A 11 15.48 3.44 3.09
CA GLY A 11 16.47 2.91 4.04
C GLY A 11 16.17 1.47 4.48
N ASP A 12 17.11 0.81 5.17
CA ASP A 12 17.03 -0.62 5.52
C ASP A 12 16.20 -0.90 6.79
N GLY A 13 15.86 0.15 7.54
CA GLY A 13 15.04 0.05 8.74
C GLY A 13 13.66 -0.55 8.49
N LYS A 14 13.14 -1.28 9.49
CA LYS A 14 11.74 -1.73 9.53
C LYS A 14 10.82 -0.53 9.71
N GLY A 15 9.61 -0.59 9.15
CA GLY A 15 8.55 0.39 9.39
C GLY A 15 8.11 1.23 8.19
N LYS A 16 8.79 1.17 7.04
CA LYS A 16 8.40 1.90 5.82
C LYS A 16 6.93 1.66 5.43
N THR A 17 6.55 0.40 5.30
CA THR A 17 5.17 0.00 4.99
C THR A 17 4.21 0.40 6.11
N THR A 18 4.60 0.24 7.37
CA THR A 18 3.76 0.57 8.53
C THR A 18 3.45 2.06 8.58
N SER A 19 4.42 2.92 8.31
CA SER A 19 4.24 4.38 8.21
C SER A 19 3.30 4.77 7.08
N ALA A 20 3.43 4.15 5.90
CA ALA A 20 2.51 4.39 4.77
C ALA A 20 1.07 3.98 5.11
N ILE A 21 0.89 2.85 5.81
CA ILE A 21 -0.42 2.40 6.30
C ILE A 21 -0.99 3.39 7.33
N GLY A 22 -0.17 3.86 8.27
CA GLY A 22 -0.58 4.86 9.26
C GLY A 22 -1.06 6.18 8.65
N ILE A 23 -0.36 6.67 7.62
CA ILE A 23 -0.78 7.87 6.85
C ILE A 23 -2.11 7.61 6.15
N SER A 24 -2.29 6.42 5.57
CA SER A 24 -3.53 6.04 4.86
C SER A 24 -4.73 6.00 5.80
N ILE A 25 -4.57 5.39 6.99
CA ILE A 25 -5.62 5.36 8.01
C ILE A 25 -5.92 6.77 8.53
N ARG A 26 -4.91 7.61 8.71
CA ARG A 26 -5.10 9.02 9.12
C ARG A 26 -5.94 9.77 8.09
N ALA A 27 -5.61 9.65 6.80
CA ALA A 27 -6.35 10.31 5.73
C ALA A 27 -7.81 9.80 5.65
N ALA A 28 -8.02 8.48 5.73
CA ALA A 28 -9.35 7.88 5.75
C ALA A 28 -10.19 8.34 6.96
N GLY A 29 -9.57 8.44 8.15
CA GLY A 29 -10.20 8.97 9.36
C GLY A 29 -10.60 10.45 9.24
N SER A 30 -9.94 11.21 8.36
CA SER A 30 -10.32 12.58 7.99
C SER A 30 -11.33 12.65 6.83
N GLY A 31 -11.90 11.53 6.41
CA GLY A 31 -12.90 11.46 5.34
C GLY A 31 -12.32 11.53 3.92
N LEU A 32 -11.00 11.44 3.75
CA LEU A 32 -10.36 11.43 2.44
C LEU A 32 -10.37 10.02 1.84
N LYS A 33 -10.44 9.95 0.50
CA LYS A 33 -10.28 8.69 -0.24
C LYS A 33 -8.81 8.37 -0.44
N VAL A 34 -8.44 7.11 -0.20
CA VAL A 34 -7.09 6.59 -0.32
C VAL A 34 -7.10 5.40 -1.26
N PHE A 35 -6.17 5.42 -2.21
CA PHE A 35 -5.82 4.25 -3.00
C PHE A 35 -4.47 3.73 -2.51
N PHE A 36 -4.43 2.46 -2.11
CA PHE A 36 -3.23 1.82 -1.59
C PHE A 36 -2.86 0.63 -2.47
N SER A 37 -1.66 0.66 -3.06
CA SER A 37 -1.17 -0.41 -3.93
C SER A 37 0.10 -1.07 -3.37
N GLN A 38 0.20 -2.40 -3.55
CA GLN A 38 1.40 -3.18 -3.20
C GLN A 38 1.87 -3.96 -4.42
N PHE A 39 3.15 -3.86 -4.80
CA PHE A 39 3.67 -4.50 -6.03
C PHE A 39 4.37 -5.84 -5.79
N LEU A 40 4.80 -6.10 -4.55
CA LEU A 40 5.60 -7.29 -4.21
C LEU A 40 4.83 -8.28 -3.33
N LYS A 41 3.79 -7.82 -2.65
CA LYS A 41 3.15 -8.55 -1.55
C LYS A 41 1.76 -9.01 -1.99
N LYS A 42 1.49 -10.31 -1.83
CA LYS A 42 0.17 -10.93 -2.05
C LYS A 42 -0.26 -11.62 -0.76
N GLY A 43 -1.52 -11.43 -0.37
CA GLY A 43 -2.11 -12.06 0.82
C GLY A 43 -2.38 -11.12 1.99
N GLU A 44 -2.90 -11.67 3.09
CA GLU A 44 -3.34 -10.90 4.25
C GLU A 44 -2.22 -10.65 5.27
N PHE A 45 -1.77 -9.40 5.37
CA PHE A 45 -0.90 -8.94 6.45
C PHE A 45 -1.74 -8.34 7.58
N SER A 46 -1.29 -8.49 8.83
CA SER A 46 -2.04 -8.00 9.99
C SER A 46 -2.27 -6.48 9.92
N GLU A 47 -1.32 -5.70 9.39
CA GLU A 47 -1.46 -4.25 9.31
C GLU A 47 -2.50 -3.80 8.27
N ILE A 48 -2.63 -4.49 7.14
CA ILE A 48 -3.61 -4.12 6.10
C ILE A 48 -5.04 -4.53 6.45
N LYS A 49 -5.24 -5.42 7.45
CA LYS A 49 -6.59 -5.73 7.96
C LYS A 49 -7.30 -4.50 8.52
N ALA A 50 -6.55 -3.47 8.94
CA ALA A 50 -7.12 -2.21 9.39
C ALA A 50 -7.93 -1.50 8.28
N PHE A 51 -7.57 -1.68 7.01
CA PHE A 51 -8.28 -1.07 5.88
C PHE A 51 -9.72 -1.57 5.74
N LYS A 52 -10.01 -2.81 6.19
CA LYS A 52 -11.38 -3.36 6.21
C LYS A 52 -12.35 -2.54 7.07
N ARG A 53 -11.84 -1.69 7.96
CA ARG A 53 -12.64 -0.78 8.80
C ARG A 53 -13.03 0.52 8.08
N PHE A 54 -12.46 0.77 6.90
CA PHE A 54 -12.69 1.96 6.08
C PHE A 54 -13.05 1.58 4.63
N PRO A 55 -14.09 0.75 4.42
CA PRO A 55 -14.39 0.17 3.10
C PRO A 55 -14.77 1.22 2.04
N ASP A 56 -15.30 2.37 2.46
CA ASP A 56 -15.73 3.43 1.55
C ASP A 56 -14.60 4.41 1.22
N GLN A 57 -13.57 4.47 2.06
CA GLN A 57 -12.45 5.42 1.95
C GLN A 57 -11.20 4.77 1.38
N ILE A 58 -10.88 3.52 1.74
CA ILE A 58 -9.62 2.88 1.37
C ILE A 58 -9.87 1.76 0.37
N LYS A 59 -9.35 1.94 -0.84
CA LYS A 59 -9.25 0.88 -1.85
C LYS A 59 -7.85 0.27 -1.81
N LEU A 60 -7.76 -1.02 -1.54
CA LEU A 60 -6.51 -1.80 -1.55
C LEU A 60 -6.43 -2.64 -2.83
N GLU A 61 -5.34 -2.51 -3.57
CA GLU A 61 -5.02 -3.41 -4.67
C GLU A 61 -3.61 -4.01 -4.47
N GLN A 62 -3.53 -5.33 -4.56
CA GLN A 62 -2.28 -6.07 -4.45
C GLN A 62 -1.93 -6.64 -5.81
N PHE A 63 -0.74 -6.31 -6.26
CA PHE A 63 -0.14 -6.72 -7.53
C PHE A 63 1.08 -7.59 -7.26
N GLY A 64 1.50 -8.30 -8.30
CA GLY A 64 2.65 -9.20 -8.25
C GLY A 64 2.36 -10.52 -7.52
N LEU A 65 3.40 -11.34 -7.42
CA LEU A 65 3.28 -12.75 -7.03
C LEU A 65 3.77 -13.05 -5.60
N GLY A 66 3.98 -12.04 -4.76
CA GLY A 66 4.57 -12.29 -3.43
C GLY A 66 6.10 -12.46 -3.46
N ARG A 67 6.72 -12.33 -4.63
CA ARG A 67 8.16 -12.53 -4.88
C ARG A 67 8.68 -11.45 -5.80
N PHE A 68 10.00 -11.23 -5.76
CA PHE A 68 10.64 -10.38 -6.76
C PHE A 68 10.50 -11.04 -8.13
N THR A 69 10.08 -10.27 -9.11
CA THR A 69 10.10 -10.68 -10.51
C THR A 69 11.54 -10.56 -10.99
N GLU A 70 12.03 -11.59 -11.70
CA GLU A 70 13.33 -11.49 -12.37
C GLU A 70 13.21 -10.51 -13.55
N LEU A 71 14.35 -10.09 -14.11
CA LEU A 71 14.43 -9.09 -15.20
C LEU A 71 13.58 -9.46 -16.43
N ASN A 72 13.23 -10.74 -16.60
CA ASN A 72 12.33 -11.23 -17.64
C ASN A 72 11.01 -11.69 -16.99
N PRO A 73 9.92 -10.90 -17.08
CA PRO A 73 8.63 -11.31 -16.56
C PRO A 73 8.10 -12.55 -17.27
N THR A 74 7.59 -13.48 -16.49
CA THR A 74 6.88 -14.67 -16.95
C THR A 74 5.40 -14.33 -17.20
N ALA A 75 4.66 -15.23 -17.87
CA ALA A 75 3.23 -15.06 -18.06
C ALA A 75 2.46 -14.93 -16.74
N ASP A 76 2.98 -15.50 -15.65
CA ASP A 76 2.38 -15.40 -14.33
C ASP A 76 2.58 -14.01 -13.69
N ASP A 77 3.55 -13.21 -14.16
CA ASP A 77 3.86 -11.88 -13.63
C ASP A 77 2.96 -10.76 -14.20
N ILE A 78 2.14 -11.07 -15.21
CA ILE A 78 1.28 -10.14 -15.97
C ILE A 78 -0.19 -10.28 -15.56
#